data_AF-A0A2V9PJD3-F1
#
_entry.id   AF-A0A2V9PJD3-F1
#
_cell.length_a   1.000
_cell.length_b   1.000
_cell.length_c   1.000
_cell.angle_alpha   90.00
_cell.angle_beta   90.00
_cell.angle_gamma   90.00
#
_symmetry.space_group_name_H-M   'P 1'
#
loop_
_entity.id
_entity.type
_entity.pdbx_description
1 polymer ?
#
loop_
_entity_poly.entity_id
_entity_poly.type
_entity_poly.pdbx_seq_one_letter_code
_entity_poly.pdbx_strand_id
1 'polypeptide(L)'
;MSTFARLTNRGDAFVAGFISTAFFWTLALSVCPQLHQFVHADANRVEHSCAATMIASGSYDHAAHPPLVRAPDLTFQFSKITPLSSTWVQPLFLGAHIFAHAPPAYS
;
A
#
# COMPACT_ATOMS: atom_id res chain seq x y z
N MET A 1 -6.28 31.00 19.79
CA MET A 1 -5.96 29.58 19.58
C MET A 1 -5.05 29.46 18.34
N SER A 2 -3.75 29.77 18.47
CA SER A 2 -2.82 29.81 17.31
C SER A 2 -1.33 29.67 17.68
N THR A 3 -0.99 29.60 18.97
CA THR A 3 0.40 29.46 19.42
C THR A 3 0.89 28.01 19.33
N PHE A 4 0.02 27.02 19.54
CA PHE A 4 0.38 25.59 19.57
C PHE A 4 0.81 25.02 18.21
N ALA A 5 0.19 25.45 17.10
CA ALA A 5 0.56 24.97 15.76
C ALA A 5 1.96 25.43 15.32
N ARG A 6 2.48 26.53 15.88
CA ARG A 6 3.81 27.06 15.53
C ARG A 6 4.94 26.33 16.24
N LEU A 7 4.66 25.70 17.39
CA LEU A 7 5.63 24.95 18.19
C LEU A 7 5.94 23.57 17.60
N THR A 8 4.93 22.83 17.12
CA THR A 8 5.10 21.53 16.45
C THR A 8 5.95 21.66 15.18
N ASN A 9 5.61 22.60 14.31
CA ASN A 9 6.33 22.81 13.05
C ASN A 9 7.82 23.14 13.22
N ARG A 10 8.21 23.81 14.31
CA ARG A 10 9.62 24.16 14.54
C ARG A 10 10.43 22.95 14.99
N GLY A 11 9.89 22.12 15.88
CA GLY A 11 10.49 20.85 16.28
C GLY A 11 10.63 19.90 15.09
N ASP A 12 9.56 19.77 14.30
CA ASP A 12 9.55 18.91 13.11
C ASP A 12 10.55 19.40 12.05
N ALA A 13 10.66 20.72 11.84
CA ALA A 13 11.65 21.28 10.91
C ALA A 13 13.09 21.05 11.38
N PHE A 14 13.35 21.14 12.69
CA PHE A 14 14.68 20.79 13.22
C PHE A 14 14.99 19.31 13.01
N VAL A 15 14.06 18.43 13.38
CA VAL A 15 14.22 16.98 13.18
C VAL A 15 14.44 16.65 11.70
N ALA A 16 13.63 17.22 10.81
CA ALA A 16 13.79 17.06 9.36
C ALA A 16 15.14 17.57 8.86
N GLY A 17 15.61 18.72 9.37
CA GLY A 17 16.93 19.26 9.04
C GLY A 17 18.07 18.33 9.47
N PHE A 18 18.00 17.78 10.69
CA PHE A 18 18.98 16.82 11.19
C PHE A 18 18.99 15.53 10.36
N ILE A 19 17.82 14.97 10.06
CA ILE A 19 17.69 13.76 9.25
C ILE A 19 18.24 13.99 7.84
N SER A 20 17.86 15.11 7.21
CA SER A 20 18.34 15.49 5.88
C SER A 20 19.86 15.63 5.85
N THR A 21 20.44 16.32 6.84
CA THR A 21 21.89 16.49 6.95
C THR A 21 22.59 15.14 7.12
N ALA A 22 22.08 14.27 7.99
CA ALA A 22 22.63 12.92 8.17
C ALA A 22 22.55 12.10 6.88
N PHE A 23 21.45 12.17 6.14
CA PHE A 23 21.27 11.47 4.88
C PHE A 23 22.22 11.96 3.78
N PHE A 24 22.38 13.28 3.61
CA PHE A 24 23.34 13.81 2.64
C PHE A 24 24.78 13.49 3.02
N TRP A 25 25.09 13.45 4.32
CA TRP A 25 26.39 13.04 4.81
C TRP A 25 26.67 11.57 4.47
N THR A 26 25.74 10.66 4.76
CA THR A 26 25.90 9.23 4.43
C THR A 26 25.96 8.99 2.92
N LEU A 27 25.24 9.78 2.12
CA LEU A 27 25.32 9.76 0.65
C LEU A 27 26.70 10.23 0.16
N ALA A 28 27.28 11.26 0.77
CA ALA A 28 28.64 11.71 0.42
C ALA A 28 29.68 10.63 0.74
N LEU A 29 29.54 9.95 1.88
CA LEU A 29 30.41 8.83 2.26
C LEU A 29 30.26 7.62 1.34
N SER A 30 29.06 7.36 0.81
CA SER A 30 28.81 6.21 -0.07
C SER A 30 29.50 6.35 -1.43
N VAL A 31 29.69 7.58 -1.92
CA VAL A 31 30.34 7.87 -3.22
C VAL A 31 31.83 8.22 -3.10
N CYS A 32 32.34 8.50 -1.89
CA CYS A 32 33.73 8.88 -1.65
C CYS A 32 34.43 7.94 -0.64
N PRO A 33 35.07 6.85 -1.12
CA PRO A 33 35.72 5.86 -0.25
C PRO A 33 36.83 6.44 0.62
N GLN A 34 37.56 7.45 0.13
CA GLN A 34 38.61 8.13 0.88
C GLN A 34 38.04 8.83 2.11
N LEU A 35 36.95 9.58 1.94
CA LEU A 35 36.25 10.24 3.05
C LEU A 35 35.68 9.21 4.02
N HIS A 36 35.14 8.11 3.52
CA HIS A 36 34.64 7.02 4.34
C HIS A 36 35.74 6.39 5.23
N GLN A 37 36.93 6.15 4.67
CA GLN A 37 38.09 5.68 5.41
C GLN A 37 38.60 6.68 6.46
N PHE A 38 38.46 7.99 6.20
CA PHE A 38 38.77 9.03 7.19
C PHE A 38 37.86 8.99 8.40
N VAL A 39 36.58 8.61 8.23
CA VAL A 39 35.66 8.47 9.36
C VAL A 39 35.99 7.21 10.17
N HIS A 40 36.26 6.08 9.51
CA HIS A 40 36.76 4.88 10.17
C HIS A 40 37.55 3.98 9.20
N ALA A 41 38.67 3.45 9.69
CA ALA A 41 39.68 2.80 8.85
C ALA A 41 39.25 1.44 8.27
N ASP A 42 38.23 0.80 8.84
CA ASP A 42 37.70 -0.49 8.38
C ASP A 42 36.60 -0.37 7.31
N ALA A 43 36.25 0.86 6.90
CA ALA A 43 35.19 1.18 5.93
C ALA A 43 35.29 0.47 4.57
N ASN A 44 36.49 0.05 4.17
CA ASN A 44 36.76 -0.56 2.86
C ASN A 44 36.87 -2.09 2.91
N ARG A 45 36.52 -2.72 4.03
CA ARG A 45 36.44 -4.18 4.13
C ARG A 45 35.15 -4.67 3.46
N VAL A 46 35.21 -5.83 2.80
CA VAL A 46 34.08 -6.40 2.05
C VAL A 46 32.90 -6.75 2.97
N GLU A 47 33.21 -7.12 4.21
CA GLU A 47 32.28 -7.56 5.24
C GLU A 47 31.73 -6.39 6.08
N HIS A 48 32.16 -5.15 5.78
CA HIS A 48 31.76 -3.98 6.55
C HIS A 48 30.36 -3.48 6.14
N SER A 49 29.43 -3.49 7.09
CA SER A 49 28.07 -2.97 6.91
C SER A 49 27.87 -1.71 7.76
N CYS A 50 27.62 -0.59 7.08
CA CYS A 50 27.25 0.68 7.68
C CYS A 50 26.24 1.41 6.79
N ALA A 51 25.72 2.56 7.24
CA ALA A 51 24.74 3.32 6.47
C ALA A 51 25.23 3.70 5.06
N ALA A 52 26.51 4.04 4.90
CA ALA A 52 27.08 4.39 3.61
C ALA A 52 27.19 3.17 2.67
N THR A 53 27.57 1.99 3.17
CA THR A 53 27.63 0.77 2.33
C THR A 53 26.23 0.25 2.00
N MET A 54 25.25 0.41 2.89
CA MET A 54 23.84 0.11 2.57
C MET A 54 23.30 1.04 1.47
N ILE A 55 23.63 2.34 1.50
CA ILE A 55 23.30 3.28 0.41
C ILE A 55 23.96 2.89 -0.90
N ALA A 56 25.25 2.54 -0.88
CA ALA A 56 25.98 2.16 -2.08
C ALA A 56 25.46 0.85 -2.70
N SER A 57 25.11 -0.14 -1.88
CA SER A 57 24.68 -1.48 -2.33
C SER A 57 23.18 -1.59 -2.60
N GLY A 58 22.37 -0.70 -2.03
CA GLY A 58 20.91 -0.86 -2.00
C GLY A 58 20.44 -2.00 -1.11
N SER A 59 21.32 -2.58 -0.28
CA SER A 59 21.00 -3.70 0.61
C SER A 59 20.26 -3.21 1.85
N TYR A 60 18.95 -2.99 1.71
CA TYR A 60 18.07 -2.63 2.80
C TYR A 60 17.09 -3.77 3.09
N ASP A 61 16.74 -3.94 4.37
CA ASP A 61 15.61 -4.77 4.75
C ASP A 61 14.32 -4.11 4.27
N HIS A 62 13.78 -4.61 3.17
CA HIS A 62 12.48 -4.18 2.68
C HIS A 62 11.38 -4.77 3.58
N ALA A 63 10.54 -3.90 4.15
CA ALA A 63 9.30 -4.36 4.76
C ALA A 63 8.49 -5.17 3.73
N ALA A 64 7.81 -6.21 4.19
CA ALA A 64 6.97 -7.03 3.32
C ALA A 64 6.02 -6.14 2.52
N HIS A 65 6.03 -6.29 1.19
CA HIS A 65 5.11 -5.54 0.34
C HIS A 65 3.67 -5.86 0.76
N PRO A 66 2.83 -4.83 1.01
CA PRO A 66 1.42 -5.09 1.24
C PRO A 66 0.85 -5.80 0.00
N PRO A 67 -0.01 -6.81 0.17
CA PRO A 67 -0.56 -7.54 -0.95
C PRO A 67 -1.31 -6.58 -1.90
N LEU A 68 -0.89 -6.55 -3.16
CA LEU A 68 -1.50 -5.73 -4.22
C LEU A 68 -2.96 -6.13 -4.49
N VAL A 69 -3.27 -7.40 -4.24
CA VAL A 69 -4.62 -7.95 -4.35
C VAL A 69 -5.08 -8.35 -2.97
N ARG A 70 -6.03 -7.59 -2.42
CA ARG A 70 -6.82 -8.01 -1.27
C ARG A 70 -8.05 -8.74 -1.82
N ALA A 71 -8.27 -9.98 -1.40
CA ALA A 71 -9.53 -10.66 -1.70
C ALA A 71 -10.69 -9.78 -1.19
N PRO A 72 -11.82 -9.70 -1.92
CA PRO A 72 -13.00 -9.00 -1.44
C PRO A 72 -13.33 -9.50 -0.04
N ASP A 73 -13.51 -8.59 0.91
CA ASP A 73 -14.07 -8.95 2.19
C ASP A 73 -15.50 -9.44 1.93
N LEU A 74 -15.76 -10.72 2.16
CA LEU A 74 -17.08 -11.31 1.95
C LEU A 74 -18.02 -10.76 3.01
N THR A 75 -18.57 -9.58 2.75
CA THR A 75 -19.69 -9.05 3.52
C THR A 75 -20.88 -9.96 3.27
N PHE A 76 -21.21 -10.81 4.24
CA PHE A 76 -22.47 -11.57 4.26
C PHE A 76 -23.63 -10.59 4.45
N GLN A 77 -24.02 -9.89 3.39
CA GLN A 77 -25.26 -9.13 3.38
C GLN A 77 -26.40 -10.10 3.07
N PHE A 78 -26.85 -10.79 4.11
CA PHE A 78 -28.06 -11.62 4.09
C PHE A 78 -29.28 -10.70 4.13
N SER A 79 -29.47 -9.86 3.09
CA SER A 79 -30.73 -9.14 2.96
C SER A 79 -31.85 -10.17 2.79
N LYS A 80 -32.93 -10.01 3.55
CA LYS A 80 -34.11 -10.87 3.46
C LYS A 80 -34.68 -10.74 2.05
N ILE A 81 -34.43 -11.74 1.21
CA ILE A 81 -35.01 -11.85 -0.13
C ILE A 81 -36.53 -11.80 0.06
N THR A 82 -37.16 -10.72 -0.39
CA THR A 82 -38.62 -10.62 -0.36
C THR A 82 -39.15 -11.70 -1.31
N PRO A 83 -40.10 -12.55 -0.89
CA PRO A 83 -40.63 -13.59 -1.76
C PRO A 83 -41.15 -12.95 -3.05
N LEU A 84 -40.60 -13.34 -4.20
CA LEU A 84 -41.13 -12.93 -5.49
C LEU A 84 -42.54 -13.49 -5.60
N SER A 85 -43.55 -12.63 -5.54
CA SER A 85 -44.92 -13.05 -5.82
C SER A 85 -45.06 -13.23 -7.33
N SER A 86 -45.27 -14.47 -7.76
CA SER A 86 -45.69 -14.74 -9.14
C SER A 86 -47.14 -14.26 -9.29
N THR A 87 -47.31 -13.06 -9.86
CA THR A 87 -48.62 -12.58 -10.30
C THR A 87 -48.69 -12.74 -11.81
N TRP A 88 -49.66 -13.53 -12.28
CA TRP A 88 -49.93 -13.64 -13.71
C TRP A 88 -50.34 -12.28 -14.26
N VAL A 89 -49.48 -11.69 -15.09
CA VAL A 89 -49.80 -10.46 -15.82
C VAL A 89 -50.26 -10.87 -17.21
N GLN A 90 -51.40 -10.34 -17.65
CA GLN A 90 -51.88 -10.59 -19.01
C GLN A 90 -50.85 -10.02 -20.01
N PRO A 91 -50.36 -10.81 -20.99
CA PRO A 91 -49.33 -10.35 -21.91
C PRO A 91 -49.87 -9.22 -22.78
N LEU A 92 -49.28 -8.02 -22.64
CA LEU A 92 -49.65 -6.82 -23.40
C LEU A 92 -49.35 -6.94 -24.91
N PHE A 93 -48.53 -7.91 -25.31
CA PHE A 93 -48.15 -8.13 -26.70
C PHE A 93 -48.47 -9.56 -27.11
N LEU A 94 -49.32 -9.69 -28.13
CA LEU A 94 -49.77 -10.96 -28.73
C LEU A 94 -48.61 -11.82 -29.31
N GLY A 95 -47.39 -11.27 -29.42
CA GLY A 95 -46.24 -11.88 -30.10
C GLY A 95 -45.10 -12.39 -29.22
N ALA A 96 -45.12 -12.22 -27.89
CA ALA A 96 -43.99 -12.56 -27.02
C ALA A 96 -44.07 -13.96 -26.36
N HIS A 97 -44.77 -14.91 -27.00
CA HIS A 97 -45.05 -16.22 -26.41
C HIS A 97 -44.02 -17.32 -26.74
N ILE A 98 -42.98 -17.01 -27.53
CA ILE A 98 -41.99 -17.99 -28.03
C ILE A 98 -40.95 -18.37 -26.95
N PHE A 99 -40.71 -17.51 -25.96
CA PHE A 99 -39.72 -17.74 -24.90
C PHE A 99 -40.32 -18.03 -23.52
N ALA A 100 -41.64 -18.11 -23.40
CA ALA A 100 -42.32 -18.45 -22.15
C ALA A 100 -42.38 -19.98 -21.94
N HIS A 101 -41.23 -20.64 -21.92
CA HIS A 101 -41.15 -22.03 -21.47
C HIS A 101 -40.72 -22.03 -20.00
N ALA A 102 -41.65 -22.41 -19.11
CA ALA A 102 -41.29 -22.74 -17.73
C ALA A 102 -40.31 -23.93 -17.75
N PRO A 103 -39.32 -23.99 -16.83
CA PRO A 103 -38.44 -25.14 -16.72
C PRO A 103 -39.26 -26.42 -16.45
N PRO A 104 -38.88 -27.58 -17.03
CA PRO A 104 -39.61 -28.82 -16.84
C PRO A 104 -39.64 -29.19 -15.36
N ALA A 105 -40.82 -29.61 -14.88
CA ALA A 105 -40.95 -30.19 -13.56
C ALA A 105 -40.18 -31.51 -13.51
N TYR A 106 -39.11 -31.56 -12.72
CA TYR A 106 -38.40 -32.81 -12.45
C TYR A 106 -39.33 -33.75 -11.67
N SER A 107 -39.50 -34.97 -12.19
CA SER A 107 -40.11 -36.13 -11.50
C SER A 107 -39.06 -36.91 -10.73
#